data_AF-A0A7Y0BQP2-F1
#
_entry.id   AF-A0A7Y0BQP2-F1
#
_cell.length_a   1.000
_cell.length_b   1.000
_cell.length_c   1.000
_cell.angle_alpha   90.00
_cell.angle_beta   90.00
_cell.angle_gamma   90.00
#
_symmetry.space_group_name_H-M   'P 1'
#
loop_
_entity.id
_entity.type
_entity.pdbx_description
1 polymer ?
#
loop_
_entity_poly.entity_id
_entity_poly.type
_entity_poly.pdbx_seq_one_letter_code
_entity_poly.pdbx_strand_id
1 'polypeptide(L)'
;MAKPFHQRLATALSSDDSRLSDIEALIAEAEAERTRQAGIVAQAASDSVNFSLSIEDRDDAAARGERARREATALGNALDQLRAKRTAKEASEGRLAAVELRERLISERDEIAARLRREWPEIETAIVTLLSAVTENEAAMRAASIFEDNAEAVARGCPGNFARGALHIRQLTKLALPSFTDERELAWPVPVKSKGPHWTEQARQSRIDQLAAARTRAAAAEAPWAEYDLSSGTCDRITEVSCRASRGGGDTVLTMHPVDPSGFYRNPVHRCWLRPADVARARRLGMVVKPVVAEAAEDVA
;
A
#
# COMPACT_ATOMS: atom_id res chain seq x y z
N MET A 1 -60.07 4.98 32.73
CA MET A 1 -59.87 6.44 32.55
C MET A 1 -58.39 6.69 32.38
N ALA A 2 -57.98 7.52 31.41
CA ALA A 2 -56.57 7.88 31.23
C ALA A 2 -56.07 8.68 32.45
N LYS A 3 -54.82 8.44 32.87
CA LYS A 3 -54.22 9.19 33.99
C LYS A 3 -54.09 10.67 33.61
N PRO A 4 -54.32 11.61 34.56
CA PRO A 4 -54.08 13.03 34.36
C PRO A 4 -52.67 13.32 33.83
N PHE A 5 -52.54 14.33 32.98
CA PHE A 5 -51.26 14.71 32.35
C PHE A 5 -50.12 14.86 33.36
N HIS A 6 -50.29 15.64 34.42
CA HIS A 6 -49.25 15.83 35.44
C HIS A 6 -48.87 14.52 36.15
N GLN A 7 -49.81 13.58 36.31
CA GLN A 7 -49.51 12.28 36.90
C GLN A 7 -48.70 11.41 35.93
N ARG A 8 -48.99 11.47 34.62
CA ARG A 8 -48.19 10.81 33.59
C ARG A 8 -46.78 11.39 33.51
N LEU A 9 -46.67 12.72 33.50
CA LEU A 9 -45.40 13.45 33.51
C LEU A 9 -44.56 13.08 34.74
N ALA A 10 -45.14 13.13 35.94
CA ALA A 10 -44.45 12.76 37.18
C ALA A 10 -44.00 11.29 37.18
N THR A 11 -44.84 10.38 36.66
CA THR A 11 -44.48 8.96 36.54
C THR A 11 -43.31 8.75 35.57
N ALA A 12 -43.31 9.44 34.42
CA ALA A 12 -42.24 9.32 33.44
C ALA A 12 -40.91 9.91 33.93
N LEU A 13 -40.98 10.98 34.72
CA LEU A 13 -39.79 11.57 35.36
C LEU A 13 -39.21 10.65 36.44
N SER A 14 -40.05 9.96 37.21
CA SER A 14 -39.61 9.10 38.32
C SER A 14 -39.27 7.66 37.94
N SER A 15 -39.82 7.13 36.84
CA SER A 15 -39.63 5.73 36.40
C SER A 15 -38.81 5.64 35.12
N ASP A 16 -37.74 4.85 35.15
CA ASP A 16 -36.86 4.60 33.99
C ASP A 16 -37.43 3.63 32.95
N ASP A 17 -38.55 2.97 33.26
CA ASP A 17 -39.19 1.97 32.39
C ASP A 17 -40.02 2.57 31.25
N SER A 18 -40.20 3.90 31.23
CA SER A 18 -40.99 4.60 30.22
C SER A 18 -40.42 4.37 28.82
N ARG A 19 -41.24 3.93 27.85
CA ARG A 19 -40.78 3.67 26.47
C ARG A 19 -40.33 4.97 25.80
N LEU A 20 -39.42 4.87 24.82
CA LEU A 20 -38.92 6.05 24.10
C LEU A 20 -40.08 6.82 23.44
N SER A 21 -41.00 6.10 22.80
CA SER A 21 -42.22 6.67 22.20
C SER A 21 -43.11 7.41 23.21
N ASP A 22 -43.20 6.90 24.44
CA ASP A 22 -44.02 7.51 25.49
C ASP A 22 -43.38 8.80 26.00
N ILE A 23 -42.04 8.83 26.09
CA ILE A 23 -41.27 10.03 26.44
C ILE A 23 -41.43 11.09 25.35
N GLU A 24 -41.34 10.72 24.07
CA GLU A 24 -41.54 11.65 22.94
C GLU A 24 -42.96 12.25 22.92
N ALA A 25 -43.98 11.42 23.15
CA ALA A 25 -45.36 11.88 23.25
C ALA A 25 -45.56 12.86 24.42
N LEU A 26 -44.94 12.59 25.58
CA LEU A 26 -45.00 13.47 26.74
C LEU A 26 -44.25 14.78 26.53
N ILE A 27 -43.14 14.78 25.79
CA ILE A 27 -42.43 16.01 25.40
C ILE A 27 -43.35 16.88 24.53
N ALA A 28 -43.97 16.30 23.50
CA ALA A 28 -44.89 17.05 22.62
C ALA A 28 -46.09 17.61 23.39
N GLU A 29 -46.68 16.82 24.30
CA GLU A 29 -47.81 17.25 25.15
C GLU A 29 -47.38 18.37 26.13
N ALA A 30 -46.21 18.27 26.74
CA ALA A 30 -45.67 19.28 27.65
C ALA A 30 -45.27 20.58 26.94
N GLU A 31 -44.78 20.51 25.69
CA GLU A 31 -44.52 21.69 24.86
C GLU A 31 -45.80 22.42 24.48
N ALA A 32 -46.84 21.68 24.11
CA ALA A 32 -48.15 22.24 23.82
C ALA A 32 -48.76 22.91 25.06
N GLU A 33 -48.69 22.26 26.22
CA GLU A 33 -49.20 22.83 27.48
C GLU A 33 -48.39 24.05 27.92
N ARG A 34 -47.06 24.02 27.83
CA ARG A 34 -46.21 25.19 28.12
C ARG A 34 -46.56 26.38 27.23
N THR A 35 -46.80 26.13 25.94
CA THR A 35 -47.20 27.16 24.97
C THR A 35 -48.56 27.74 25.32
N ARG A 36 -49.52 26.90 25.75
CA ARG A 36 -50.82 27.33 26.26
C ARG A 36 -50.67 28.24 27.49
N GLN A 37 -49.84 27.84 28.47
CA GLN A 37 -49.57 28.65 29.67
C GLN A 37 -48.90 29.99 29.32
N ALA A 38 -47.98 30.00 28.35
CA ALA A 38 -47.38 31.25 27.87
C ALA A 38 -48.42 32.20 27.24
N GLY A 39 -49.38 31.66 26.49
CA GLY A 39 -50.52 32.42 25.97
C GLY A 39 -51.38 33.05 27.07
N ILE A 40 -51.65 32.29 28.16
CA ILE A 40 -52.37 32.80 29.33
C ILE A 40 -51.59 33.94 30.01
N VAL A 41 -50.28 33.80 30.16
CA VAL A 41 -49.42 34.85 30.73
C VAL A 41 -49.47 36.12 29.88
N ALA A 42 -49.40 36.00 28.56
CA ALA A 42 -49.47 37.15 27.65
C ALA A 42 -50.82 37.87 27.72
N GLN A 43 -51.93 37.11 27.74
CA GLN A 43 -53.27 37.68 27.89
C GLN A 43 -53.44 38.36 29.25
N ALA A 44 -53.04 37.69 30.33
CA ALA A 44 -53.11 38.24 31.68
C ALA A 44 -52.31 39.54 31.84
N ALA A 45 -51.15 39.66 31.17
CA ALA A 45 -50.36 40.87 31.15
C ALA A 45 -51.04 42.02 30.37
N SER A 46 -51.78 41.70 29.30
CA SER A 46 -52.58 42.69 28.58
C SER A 46 -53.79 43.16 29.40
N ASP A 47 -54.48 42.22 30.05
CA ASP A 47 -55.67 42.51 30.86
C ASP A 47 -55.33 43.36 32.09
N SER A 48 -54.20 43.07 32.77
CA SER A 48 -53.81 43.77 34.00
C SER A 48 -53.49 45.27 33.82
N VAL A 49 -53.18 45.71 32.61
CA VAL A 49 -52.92 47.11 32.27
C VAL A 49 -54.11 47.79 31.57
N ASN A 50 -55.19 47.05 31.31
CA ASN A 50 -56.35 47.59 30.60
C ASN A 50 -57.25 48.42 31.53
N PHE A 51 -57.20 49.74 31.38
CA PHE A 51 -58.01 50.67 32.17
C PHE A 51 -59.53 50.60 31.90
N SER A 52 -59.97 49.85 30.88
CA SER A 52 -61.41 49.59 30.68
C SER A 52 -61.96 48.53 31.65
N LEU A 53 -61.10 47.79 32.34
CA LEU A 53 -61.47 46.79 33.34
C LEU A 53 -61.51 47.37 34.75
N SER A 54 -62.23 46.71 35.65
CA SER A 54 -62.22 47.08 37.07
C SER A 54 -60.84 46.84 37.70
N ILE A 55 -60.59 47.42 38.88
CA ILE A 55 -59.36 47.13 39.63
C ILE A 55 -59.29 45.65 40.02
N GLU A 56 -60.41 45.08 40.47
CA GLU A 56 -60.50 43.68 40.87
C GLU A 56 -60.20 42.72 39.71
N ASP A 57 -60.75 42.98 38.52
CA ASP A 57 -60.47 42.17 37.32
C ASP A 57 -58.99 42.21 36.91
N ARG A 58 -58.33 43.37 37.08
CA ARG A 58 -56.92 43.54 36.77
C ARG A 58 -56.03 42.79 37.76
N ASP A 59 -56.38 42.81 39.04
CA ASP A 59 -55.67 42.06 40.08
C ASP A 59 -55.84 40.54 39.88
N ASP A 60 -57.06 40.09 39.55
CA ASP A 60 -57.34 38.70 39.20
C ASP A 60 -56.59 38.25 37.93
N ALA A 61 -56.49 39.12 36.92
CA ALA A 61 -55.66 38.87 35.75
C ALA A 61 -54.18 38.69 36.15
N ALA A 62 -53.64 39.58 36.98
CA ALA A 62 -52.25 39.46 37.46
C ALA A 62 -52.02 38.14 38.23
N ALA A 63 -52.93 37.75 39.13
CA ALA A 63 -52.85 36.50 39.87
C ALA A 63 -52.95 35.26 38.98
N ARG A 64 -53.79 35.29 37.93
CA ARG A 64 -53.83 34.23 36.90
C ARG A 64 -52.51 34.15 36.12
N GLY A 65 -51.94 35.29 35.74
CA GLY A 65 -50.66 35.38 35.04
C GLY A 65 -49.50 34.78 35.84
N GLU A 66 -49.41 35.09 37.14
CA GLU A 66 -48.36 34.52 38.00
C GLU A 66 -48.49 33.00 38.17
N ARG A 67 -49.72 32.47 38.32
CA ARG A 67 -49.94 31.02 38.37
C ARG A 67 -49.52 30.34 37.07
N ALA A 68 -49.93 30.87 35.93
CA ALA A 68 -49.56 30.34 34.61
C ALA A 68 -48.05 30.42 34.36
N ARG A 69 -47.37 31.48 34.83
CA ARG A 69 -45.91 31.61 34.74
C ARG A 69 -45.17 30.54 35.54
N ARG A 70 -45.62 30.25 36.78
CA ARG A 70 -45.05 29.18 37.61
C ARG A 70 -45.22 27.82 36.94
N GLU A 71 -46.40 27.56 36.41
CA GLU A 71 -46.68 26.30 35.68
C GLU A 71 -45.82 26.17 34.41
N ALA A 72 -45.71 27.24 33.60
CA ALA A 72 -44.86 27.24 32.41
C ALA A 72 -43.38 26.99 32.75
N THR A 73 -42.90 27.51 33.88
CA THR A 73 -41.54 27.26 34.38
C THR A 73 -41.36 25.82 34.83
N ALA A 74 -42.32 25.27 35.58
CA ALA A 74 -42.30 23.88 36.01
C ALA A 74 -42.30 22.91 34.82
N LEU A 75 -43.11 23.18 33.79
CA LEU A 75 -43.12 22.43 32.53
C LEU A 75 -41.82 22.57 31.76
N GLY A 76 -41.19 23.75 31.78
CA GLY A 76 -39.85 23.95 31.21
C GLY A 76 -38.81 23.02 31.83
N ASN A 77 -38.75 22.96 33.16
CA ASN A 77 -37.84 22.07 33.88
C ASN A 77 -38.14 20.58 33.59
N ALA A 78 -39.42 20.21 33.54
CA ALA A 78 -39.83 18.85 33.21
C ALA A 78 -39.45 18.47 31.78
N LEU A 79 -39.58 19.39 30.82
CA LEU A 79 -39.17 19.18 29.43
C LEU A 79 -37.66 18.93 29.32
N ASP A 80 -36.84 19.70 30.03
CA ASP A 80 -35.39 19.52 30.03
C ASP A 80 -35.00 18.14 30.58
N GLN A 81 -35.66 17.69 31.65
CA GLN A 81 -35.46 16.36 32.21
C GLN A 81 -35.92 15.23 31.26
N LEU A 82 -37.10 15.36 30.64
CA LEU A 82 -37.59 14.38 29.67
C LEU A 82 -36.69 14.28 28.44
N ARG A 83 -36.18 15.41 27.94
CA ARG A 83 -35.23 15.45 26.81
C ARG A 83 -33.90 14.79 27.17
N ALA A 84 -33.35 15.07 28.36
CA ALA A 84 -32.14 14.40 28.83
C ALA A 84 -32.34 12.88 28.92
N LYS A 85 -33.50 12.45 29.44
CA LYS A 85 -33.86 11.03 29.56
C LYS A 85 -34.03 10.35 28.20
N ARG A 86 -34.66 11.03 27.24
CA ARG A 86 -34.77 10.58 25.84
C ARG A 86 -33.38 10.30 25.26
N THR A 87 -32.47 11.26 25.32
CA THR A 87 -31.11 11.12 24.80
C THR A 87 -30.36 9.96 25.47
N ALA A 88 -30.50 9.82 26.80
CA ALA A 88 -29.87 8.72 27.53
C ALA A 88 -30.42 7.35 27.08
N LYS A 89 -31.73 7.26 26.81
CA LYS A 89 -32.38 6.03 26.35
C LYS A 89 -31.98 5.67 24.92
N GLU A 90 -31.99 6.63 23.99
CA GLU A 90 -31.50 6.44 22.62
C GLU A 90 -30.05 5.94 22.62
N ALA A 91 -29.18 6.52 23.46
CA ALA A 91 -27.80 6.08 23.59
C ALA A 91 -27.67 4.65 24.14
N SER A 92 -28.53 4.26 25.08
CA SER A 92 -28.54 2.91 25.66
C SER A 92 -29.02 1.86 24.64
N GLU A 93 -30.15 2.10 23.99
CA GLU A 93 -30.71 1.23 22.94
C GLU A 93 -29.74 1.11 21.76
N GLY A 94 -29.11 2.22 21.36
CA GLY A 94 -28.09 2.22 20.31
C GLY A 94 -26.85 1.38 20.67
N ARG A 95 -26.41 1.38 21.94
CA ARG A 95 -25.30 0.52 22.39
C ARG A 95 -25.67 -0.95 22.36
N LEU A 96 -26.87 -1.32 22.83
CA LEU A 96 -27.34 -2.71 22.80
C LEU A 96 -27.45 -3.23 21.36
N ALA A 97 -28.08 -2.45 20.48
CA ALA A 97 -28.18 -2.80 19.06
C ALA A 97 -26.81 -2.95 18.39
N ALA A 98 -25.83 -2.11 18.75
CA ALA A 98 -24.46 -2.23 18.25
C ALA A 98 -23.74 -3.50 18.74
N VAL A 99 -23.98 -3.92 20.00
CA VAL A 99 -23.45 -5.17 20.55
C VAL A 99 -24.05 -6.37 19.82
N GLU A 100 -25.37 -6.42 19.68
CA GLU A 100 -26.07 -7.49 18.95
C GLU A 100 -25.62 -7.60 17.49
N LEU A 101 -25.51 -6.46 16.80
CA LEU A 101 -25.00 -6.41 15.43
C LEU A 101 -23.57 -6.94 15.34
N ARG A 102 -22.70 -6.56 16.29
CA ARG A 102 -21.31 -7.02 16.34
C ARG A 102 -21.25 -8.54 16.55
N GLU A 103 -22.04 -9.08 17.47
CA GLU A 103 -22.09 -10.52 17.74
C GLU A 103 -22.56 -11.30 16.49
N ARG A 104 -23.61 -10.82 15.81
CA ARG A 104 -24.08 -11.40 14.56
C ARG A 104 -22.99 -11.41 13.48
N LEU A 105 -22.32 -10.28 13.25
CA LEU A 105 -21.26 -10.17 12.24
C LEU A 105 -20.04 -11.04 12.56
N ILE A 106 -19.70 -11.21 13.85
CA ILE A 106 -18.64 -12.12 14.28
C ILE A 106 -19.05 -13.57 14.00
N SER A 107 -20.29 -13.96 14.31
CA SER A 107 -20.80 -15.30 13.99
C SER A 107 -20.75 -15.59 12.49
N GLU A 108 -21.25 -14.67 11.67
CA GLU A 108 -21.22 -14.80 10.19
C GLU A 108 -19.79 -14.93 9.66
N ARG A 109 -18.85 -14.12 10.20
CA ARG A 109 -17.43 -14.22 9.86
C ARG A 109 -16.87 -15.60 10.20
N ASP A 110 -17.18 -16.12 11.39
CA ASP A 110 -16.64 -17.39 11.87
C ASP A 110 -17.24 -18.59 11.10
N GLU A 111 -18.50 -18.49 10.68
CA GLU A 111 -19.13 -19.44 9.75
C GLU A 111 -18.45 -19.44 8.38
N ILE A 112 -18.19 -18.26 7.81
CA ILE A 112 -17.46 -18.13 6.53
C ILE A 112 -16.04 -18.71 6.67
N ALA A 113 -15.35 -18.40 7.76
CA ALA A 113 -14.01 -18.92 8.03
C ALA A 113 -14.00 -20.44 8.21
N ALA A 114 -15.00 -21.01 8.88
CA ALA A 114 -15.17 -22.46 9.01
C ALA A 114 -15.43 -23.12 7.64
N ARG A 115 -16.29 -22.50 6.81
CA ARG A 115 -16.56 -22.97 5.45
C ARG A 115 -15.30 -22.95 4.59
N LEU A 116 -14.56 -21.85 4.60
CA LEU A 116 -13.29 -21.72 3.87
C LEU A 116 -12.29 -22.78 4.31
N ARG A 117 -12.10 -22.99 5.62
CA ARG A 117 -11.19 -24.03 6.14
C ARG A 117 -11.56 -25.44 5.69
N ARG A 118 -12.85 -25.72 5.52
CA ARG A 118 -13.34 -27.04 5.08
C ARG A 118 -13.23 -27.22 3.58
N GLU A 119 -13.71 -26.26 2.80
CA GLU A 119 -13.93 -26.43 1.36
C GLU A 119 -12.73 -26.00 0.51
N TRP A 120 -11.96 -25.01 0.96
CA TRP A 120 -10.85 -24.49 0.16
C TRP A 120 -9.74 -25.52 -0.12
N PRO A 121 -9.28 -26.34 0.84
CA PRO A 121 -8.25 -27.36 0.58
C PRO A 121 -8.62 -28.33 -0.56
N GLU A 122 -9.89 -28.73 -0.64
CA GLU A 122 -10.39 -29.63 -1.68
C GLU A 122 -10.41 -28.94 -3.04
N ILE A 123 -10.88 -27.68 -3.08
CA ILE A 123 -10.90 -26.84 -4.29
C ILE A 123 -9.47 -26.58 -4.77
N GLU A 124 -8.56 -26.23 -3.87
CA GLU A 124 -7.15 -25.99 -4.15
C GLU A 124 -6.50 -27.23 -4.80
N THR A 125 -6.71 -28.41 -4.20
CA THR A 125 -6.21 -29.68 -4.73
C THR A 125 -6.76 -29.95 -6.13
N ALA A 126 -8.05 -29.70 -6.37
CA ALA A 126 -8.68 -29.89 -7.66
C ALA A 126 -8.10 -28.96 -8.73
N ILE A 127 -7.90 -27.67 -8.40
CA ILE A 127 -7.30 -26.69 -9.30
C ILE A 127 -5.85 -27.08 -9.63
N VAL A 128 -5.03 -27.38 -8.62
CA VAL A 128 -3.63 -27.79 -8.81
C VAL A 128 -3.55 -29.04 -9.68
N THR A 129 -4.41 -30.03 -9.46
CA THR A 129 -4.46 -31.27 -10.26
C THR A 129 -4.74 -30.97 -11.74
N LEU A 130 -5.73 -30.12 -12.02
CA LEU A 130 -6.08 -29.73 -13.39
C LEU A 130 -4.94 -28.97 -14.08
N LEU A 131 -4.33 -28.00 -13.39
CA LEU A 131 -3.24 -27.21 -13.96
C LEU A 131 -1.98 -28.06 -14.19
N SER A 132 -1.65 -28.97 -13.27
CA SER A 132 -0.58 -29.96 -13.46
C SER A 132 -0.79 -30.78 -14.72
N ALA A 133 -1.99 -31.35 -14.90
CA ALA A 133 -2.32 -32.16 -16.07
C ALA A 133 -2.18 -31.38 -17.39
N VAL A 134 -2.58 -30.10 -17.42
CA VAL A 134 -2.39 -29.23 -18.58
C VAL A 134 -0.89 -29.04 -18.88
N THR A 135 -0.08 -28.76 -17.86
CA THR A 135 1.37 -28.56 -18.05
C THR A 135 2.10 -29.83 -18.46
N GLU A 136 1.72 -30.99 -17.91
CA GLU A 136 2.26 -32.30 -18.26
C GLU A 136 1.90 -32.69 -19.69
N ASN A 137 0.64 -32.46 -20.10
CA ASN A 137 0.20 -32.68 -21.48
C ASN A 137 0.98 -31.79 -22.47
N GLU A 138 1.13 -30.50 -22.18
CA GLU A 138 1.91 -29.59 -23.03
C GLU A 138 3.38 -30.03 -23.13
N ALA A 139 3.98 -30.47 -22.02
CA ALA A 139 5.35 -31.00 -22.01
C ALA A 139 5.47 -32.29 -22.83
N ALA A 140 4.49 -33.20 -22.74
CA ALA A 140 4.46 -34.44 -23.50
C ALA A 140 4.27 -34.19 -25.00
N MET A 141 3.37 -33.28 -25.39
CA MET A 141 3.19 -32.85 -26.78
C MET A 141 4.47 -32.26 -27.36
N ARG A 142 5.15 -31.38 -26.59
CA ARG A 142 6.44 -30.81 -26.98
C ARG A 142 7.52 -31.88 -27.15
N ALA A 143 7.60 -32.86 -26.24
CA ALA A 143 8.54 -33.98 -26.36
C ALA A 143 8.27 -34.85 -27.59
N ALA A 144 7.00 -34.99 -27.98
CA ALA A 144 6.58 -35.68 -29.19
C ALA A 144 6.65 -34.82 -30.47
N SER A 145 7.15 -33.58 -30.40
CA SER A 145 7.17 -32.61 -31.51
C SER A 145 5.78 -32.33 -32.11
N ILE A 146 4.74 -32.40 -31.28
CA ILE A 146 3.37 -32.02 -31.64
C ILE A 146 3.19 -30.54 -31.27
N PHE A 147 2.96 -29.70 -32.27
CA PHE A 147 2.84 -28.23 -32.12
C PHE A 147 1.40 -27.74 -32.25
N GLU A 148 0.45 -28.53 -31.75
CA GLU A 148 -0.97 -28.17 -31.67
C GLU A 148 -1.25 -27.30 -30.43
N ASP A 149 -2.43 -26.68 -30.42
CA ASP A 149 -2.90 -25.88 -29.29
C ASP A 149 -2.97 -26.70 -27.99
N ASN A 150 -2.49 -26.13 -26.88
CA ASN A 150 -2.50 -26.84 -25.60
C ASN A 150 -3.93 -27.04 -25.05
N ALA A 151 -4.09 -27.94 -24.08
CA ALA A 151 -5.39 -28.30 -23.54
C ALA A 151 -6.21 -27.10 -23.02
N GLU A 152 -5.57 -26.09 -22.41
CA GLU A 152 -6.25 -24.88 -21.97
C GLU A 152 -6.76 -24.04 -23.16
N ALA A 153 -5.93 -23.86 -24.19
CA ALA A 153 -6.28 -23.11 -25.39
C ALA A 153 -7.50 -23.75 -26.09
N VAL A 154 -7.48 -25.08 -26.23
CA VAL A 154 -8.59 -25.87 -26.78
C VAL A 154 -9.86 -25.70 -25.95
N ALA A 155 -9.78 -25.85 -24.61
CA ALA A 155 -10.93 -25.70 -23.73
C ALA A 155 -11.56 -24.30 -23.77
N ARG A 156 -10.76 -23.27 -24.03
CA ARG A 156 -11.19 -21.86 -24.11
C ARG A 156 -11.56 -21.41 -25.52
N GLY A 157 -11.37 -22.28 -26.52
CA GLY A 157 -11.56 -21.95 -27.94
C GLY A 157 -10.68 -20.78 -28.39
N CYS A 158 -9.45 -20.67 -27.86
CA CYS A 158 -8.48 -19.67 -28.28
C CYS A 158 -7.26 -20.34 -28.95
N PRO A 159 -6.55 -19.64 -29.84
CA PRO A 159 -5.31 -20.17 -30.41
C PRO A 159 -4.23 -20.35 -29.32
N GLY A 160 -3.19 -21.13 -29.59
CA GLY A 160 -2.11 -21.42 -28.65
C GLY A 160 -1.29 -20.22 -28.19
N ASN A 161 -1.40 -19.08 -28.89
CA ASN A 161 -0.85 -17.79 -28.44
C ASN A 161 -1.78 -17.02 -27.50
N PHE A 162 -2.95 -17.57 -27.16
CA PHE A 162 -3.98 -16.97 -26.31
C PHE A 162 -4.41 -15.56 -26.73
N ALA A 163 -4.30 -15.22 -28.03
CA ALA A 163 -4.75 -13.94 -28.57
C ALA A 163 -6.17 -14.07 -29.13
N ARG A 164 -7.08 -13.19 -28.72
CA ARG A 164 -8.43 -13.05 -29.28
C ARG A 164 -8.61 -11.62 -29.79
N GLY A 165 -8.40 -11.43 -31.08
CA GLY A 165 -8.30 -10.08 -31.68
C GLY A 165 -7.08 -9.35 -31.13
N ALA A 166 -7.28 -8.14 -30.58
CA ALA A 166 -6.22 -7.34 -29.95
C ALA A 166 -5.96 -7.70 -28.47
N LEU A 167 -6.75 -8.61 -27.87
CA LEU A 167 -6.64 -8.96 -26.46
C LEU A 167 -5.80 -10.22 -26.27
N HIS A 168 -4.79 -10.13 -25.41
CA HIS A 168 -4.02 -11.29 -24.95
C HIS A 168 -4.59 -11.80 -23.64
N ILE A 169 -5.00 -13.06 -23.65
CA ILE A 169 -5.64 -13.73 -22.53
C ILE A 169 -4.56 -14.40 -21.68
N ARG A 170 -4.58 -14.16 -20.37
CA ARG A 170 -3.65 -14.84 -19.46
C ARG A 170 -4.01 -16.32 -19.36
N GLN A 171 -2.99 -17.16 -19.44
CA GLN A 171 -3.08 -18.60 -19.20
C GLN A 171 -3.33 -18.87 -17.71
N LEU A 172 -4.20 -19.83 -17.41
CA LEU A 172 -4.47 -20.29 -16.04
C LEU A 172 -3.22 -20.89 -15.41
N THR A 173 -2.42 -21.62 -16.19
CA THR A 173 -1.16 -22.21 -15.73
C THR A 173 -0.11 -21.17 -15.30
N LYS A 174 -0.29 -19.89 -15.66
CA LYS A 174 0.59 -18.78 -15.26
C LYS A 174 0.08 -17.99 -14.05
N LEU A 175 -1.12 -18.29 -13.54
CA LEU A 175 -1.63 -17.63 -12.35
C LEU A 175 -0.88 -18.12 -11.11
N ALA A 176 -0.75 -17.27 -10.10
CA ALA A 176 -0.25 -17.66 -8.80
C ALA A 176 -1.44 -18.00 -7.90
N LEU A 177 -1.56 -19.25 -7.47
CA LEU A 177 -2.57 -19.66 -6.50
C LEU A 177 -1.94 -19.68 -5.11
N PRO A 178 -2.37 -18.82 -4.17
CA PRO A 178 -1.93 -18.91 -2.78
C PRO A 178 -2.35 -20.24 -2.17
N SER A 179 -1.48 -20.82 -1.36
CA SER A 179 -1.81 -22.03 -0.60
C SER A 179 -2.55 -21.66 0.68
N PHE A 180 -3.60 -22.42 0.99
CA PHE A 180 -4.35 -22.32 2.23
C PHE A 180 -3.95 -23.40 3.24
N THR A 181 -3.38 -24.51 2.76
CA THR A 181 -2.99 -25.66 3.60
C THR A 181 -1.52 -25.67 3.97
N ASP A 182 -0.64 -25.35 3.02
CA ASP A 182 0.79 -25.21 3.26
C ASP A 182 1.10 -23.76 3.66
N GLU A 183 1.92 -23.57 4.70
CA GLU A 183 2.55 -22.28 5.02
C GLU A 183 3.52 -21.78 3.92
N ARG A 184 3.61 -22.53 2.81
CA ARG A 184 4.32 -22.11 1.60
C ARG A 184 3.48 -21.05 0.90
N GLU A 185 4.13 -20.01 0.39
CA GLU A 185 3.44 -18.84 -0.17
C GLU A 185 2.48 -19.18 -1.33
N LEU A 186 2.69 -20.28 -2.06
CA LEU A 186 1.93 -20.64 -3.27
C LEU A 186 1.62 -22.15 -3.37
N ALA A 187 0.37 -22.47 -3.71
CA ALA A 187 -0.11 -23.78 -4.16
C ALA A 187 0.18 -24.03 -5.65
N TRP A 188 0.14 -22.97 -6.47
CA TRP A 188 0.45 -23.03 -7.89
C TRP A 188 1.25 -21.79 -8.35
N PRO A 189 2.26 -21.93 -9.23
CA PRO A 189 2.88 -23.20 -9.62
C PRO A 189 3.47 -23.89 -8.40
N VAL A 190 3.40 -25.23 -8.34
CA VAL A 190 3.95 -25.98 -7.21
C VAL A 190 5.42 -25.60 -7.11
N PRO A 191 5.87 -24.98 -6.00
CA PRO A 191 7.24 -24.51 -5.89
C PRO A 191 8.14 -25.73 -5.97
N VAL A 192 8.80 -25.89 -7.12
CA VAL A 192 9.83 -26.88 -7.31
C VAL A 192 10.91 -26.49 -6.31
N LYS A 193 11.15 -27.32 -5.30
CA LYS A 193 12.30 -27.17 -4.41
C LYS A 193 13.53 -27.26 -5.29
N SER A 194 13.97 -26.15 -5.86
CA SER A 194 15.21 -26.11 -6.59
C SER A 194 16.26 -26.50 -5.56
N LYS A 195 16.98 -27.60 -5.81
CA LYS A 195 18.21 -27.92 -5.07
C LYS A 195 19.32 -26.94 -5.46
N GLY A 196 18.98 -25.68 -5.72
CA GLY A 196 19.95 -24.63 -5.92
C GLY A 196 20.63 -24.32 -4.59
N PRO A 197 21.89 -23.85 -4.60
CA PRO A 197 22.51 -23.34 -3.39
C PRO A 197 21.58 -22.29 -2.77
N HIS A 198 21.29 -22.45 -1.48
CA HIS A 198 20.45 -21.53 -0.72
C HIS A 198 20.96 -20.10 -0.94
N TRP A 199 20.09 -19.10 -0.93
CA TRP A 199 20.48 -17.71 -1.26
C TRP A 199 21.66 -17.20 -0.41
N THR A 200 21.83 -17.71 0.81
CA THR A 200 22.98 -17.43 1.68
C THR A 200 24.31 -17.96 1.11
N GLU A 201 24.28 -19.09 0.42
CA GLU A 201 25.43 -19.70 -0.22
C GLU A 201 25.78 -18.98 -1.53
N GLN A 202 24.77 -18.53 -2.28
CA GLN A 202 24.98 -17.62 -3.43
C GLN A 202 25.56 -16.27 -2.98
N ALA A 203 25.06 -15.70 -1.88
CA ALA A 203 25.57 -14.45 -1.31
C ALA A 203 27.01 -14.62 -0.78
N ARG A 204 27.30 -15.75 -0.14
CA ARG A 204 28.65 -16.11 0.32
C ARG A 204 29.62 -16.23 -0.86
N GLN A 205 29.23 -16.94 -1.92
CA GLN A 205 30.06 -17.09 -3.11
C GLN A 205 30.31 -15.73 -3.79
N SER A 206 29.25 -14.93 -3.94
CA SER A 206 29.36 -13.57 -4.49
C SER A 206 30.34 -12.70 -3.69
N ARG A 207 30.34 -12.83 -2.35
CA ARG A 207 31.28 -12.09 -1.49
C ARG A 207 32.72 -12.59 -1.64
N ILE A 208 32.92 -13.91 -1.77
CA ILE A 208 34.24 -14.49 -2.05
C ILE A 208 34.78 -13.95 -3.38
N ASP A 209 33.95 -13.96 -4.42
CA ASP A 209 34.33 -13.49 -5.76
C ASP A 209 34.65 -11.99 -5.76
N GLN A 210 33.87 -11.18 -5.03
CA GLN A 210 34.13 -9.75 -4.84
C GLN A 210 35.45 -9.49 -4.11
N LEU A 211 35.74 -10.24 -3.05
CA LEU A 211 37.01 -10.11 -2.31
C LEU A 211 38.20 -10.57 -3.14
N ALA A 212 38.06 -11.65 -3.91
CA ALA A 212 39.09 -12.10 -4.84
C ALA A 212 39.36 -11.04 -5.91
N ALA A 213 38.31 -10.49 -6.53
CA ALA A 213 38.44 -9.41 -7.50
C ALA A 213 39.07 -8.14 -6.90
N ALA A 214 38.73 -7.78 -5.65
CA ALA A 214 39.33 -6.65 -4.96
C ALA A 214 40.82 -6.86 -4.69
N ARG A 215 41.23 -8.07 -4.27
CA ARG A 215 42.66 -8.42 -4.08
C ARG A 215 43.42 -8.35 -5.41
N THR A 216 42.86 -8.86 -6.49
CA THR A 216 43.48 -8.76 -7.82
C THR A 216 43.62 -7.31 -8.27
N ARG A 217 42.62 -6.46 -8.01
CA ARG A 217 42.70 -5.01 -8.31
C ARG A 217 43.74 -4.29 -7.46
N ALA A 218 43.84 -4.61 -6.17
CA ALA A 218 44.85 -4.03 -5.28
C ALA A 218 46.27 -4.41 -5.72
N ALA A 219 46.52 -5.70 -5.99
CA ALA A 219 47.81 -6.16 -6.52
C ALA A 219 48.15 -5.52 -7.88
N ALA A 220 47.16 -5.32 -8.74
CA ALA A 220 47.34 -4.60 -10.01
C ALA A 220 47.68 -3.12 -9.82
N ALA A 221 47.19 -2.48 -8.76
CA ALA A 221 47.51 -1.09 -8.42
C ALA A 221 48.92 -0.93 -7.81
N GLU A 222 49.44 -1.96 -7.15
CA GLU A 222 50.80 -1.97 -6.61
C GLU A 222 51.87 -2.35 -7.63
N ALA A 223 51.47 -2.85 -8.80
CA ALA A 223 52.41 -3.23 -9.85
C ALA A 223 53.27 -2.03 -10.29
N PRO A 224 54.58 -2.25 -10.53
CA PRO A 224 55.49 -1.17 -10.88
C PRO A 224 55.09 -0.53 -12.20
N TRP A 225 55.22 0.78 -12.26
CA TRP A 225 55.09 1.55 -13.50
C TRP A 225 56.26 1.22 -14.43
N ALA A 226 55.97 1.02 -15.71
CA ALA A 226 56.97 0.89 -16.75
C ALA A 226 56.65 1.82 -17.92
N GLU A 227 57.66 2.22 -18.67
CA GLU A 227 57.53 3.18 -19.76
C GLU A 227 57.10 2.51 -21.07
N TYR A 228 56.11 3.09 -21.73
CA TYR A 228 55.56 2.60 -23.00
C TYR A 228 55.29 3.75 -23.96
N ASP A 229 55.47 3.46 -25.24
CA ASP A 229 54.93 4.26 -26.33
C ASP A 229 53.52 3.75 -26.66
N LEU A 230 52.52 4.60 -26.43
CA LEU A 230 51.10 4.30 -26.60
C LEU A 230 50.54 5.07 -27.81
N SER A 231 49.81 4.38 -28.69
CA SER A 231 49.10 4.98 -29.82
C SER A 231 47.73 4.34 -30.03
N SER A 232 46.82 5.04 -30.70
CA SER A 232 45.40 4.67 -30.78
C SER A 232 45.16 3.33 -31.50
N GLY A 233 46.04 2.92 -32.41
CA GLY A 233 45.90 1.63 -33.10
C GLY A 233 44.55 1.50 -33.82
N THR A 234 43.79 0.47 -33.43
CA THR A 234 42.42 0.16 -33.93
C THR A 234 41.32 0.56 -32.95
N CYS A 235 41.64 1.39 -31.94
CA CYS A 235 40.65 1.88 -30.97
C CYS A 235 39.51 2.62 -31.69
N ASP A 236 38.27 2.17 -31.47
CA ASP A 236 37.06 2.60 -32.18
C ASP A 236 36.21 3.61 -31.40
N ARG A 237 36.59 3.89 -30.14
CA ARG A 237 35.92 4.86 -29.26
C ARG A 237 36.90 5.68 -28.46
N ILE A 238 36.45 6.85 -28.03
CA ILE A 238 37.20 7.69 -27.09
C ILE A 238 37.42 6.90 -25.81
N THR A 239 38.70 6.76 -25.41
CA THR A 239 39.09 5.93 -24.28
C THR A 239 40.07 6.67 -23.39
N GLU A 240 39.76 6.72 -22.09
CA GLU A 240 40.65 7.25 -21.06
C GLU A 240 41.57 6.14 -20.51
N VAL A 241 42.87 6.40 -20.55
CA VAL A 241 43.93 5.54 -20.03
C VAL A 241 44.63 6.26 -18.89
N SER A 242 44.58 5.68 -17.69
CA SER A 242 45.34 6.18 -16.54
C SER A 242 46.83 5.91 -16.76
N CYS A 243 47.66 6.95 -16.66
CA CYS A 243 49.10 6.87 -16.90
C CYS A 243 49.87 7.86 -16.02
N ARG A 244 51.20 7.89 -16.13
CA ARG A 244 52.02 9.02 -15.65
C ARG A 244 52.83 9.61 -16.80
N ALA A 245 52.94 10.93 -16.83
CA ALA A 245 53.75 11.64 -17.82
C ALA A 245 55.26 11.43 -17.61
N SER A 246 55.70 11.08 -16.38
CA SER A 246 57.08 10.79 -16.04
C SER A 246 57.16 9.83 -14.85
N ARG A 247 58.34 9.22 -14.62
CA ARG A 247 58.57 8.21 -13.57
C ARG A 247 58.18 8.65 -12.15
N GLY A 248 58.32 9.94 -11.84
CA GLY A 248 57.96 10.56 -10.56
C GLY A 248 56.71 11.44 -10.60
N GLY A 249 56.04 11.53 -11.75
CA GLY A 249 54.84 12.35 -11.93
C GLY A 249 53.63 11.78 -11.18
N GLY A 250 52.67 12.65 -10.88
CA GLY A 250 51.36 12.22 -10.40
C GLY A 250 50.59 11.42 -11.45
N ASP A 251 49.60 10.67 -11.00
CA ASP A 251 48.69 9.95 -11.89
C ASP A 251 47.92 10.97 -12.76
N THR A 252 47.88 10.73 -14.06
CA THR A 252 47.16 11.53 -15.06
C THR A 252 46.30 10.64 -15.94
N VAL A 253 45.41 11.25 -16.72
CA VAL A 253 44.52 10.54 -17.63
C VAL A 253 44.83 11.00 -19.05
N LEU A 254 45.23 10.05 -19.89
CA LEU A 254 45.42 10.26 -21.31
C LEU A 254 44.13 9.89 -22.05
N THR A 255 43.58 10.82 -22.80
CA THR A 255 42.41 10.58 -23.65
C THR A 255 42.87 10.17 -25.05
N MET A 256 42.55 8.95 -25.45
CA MET A 256 42.84 8.41 -26.77
C MET A 256 41.59 8.53 -27.64
N HIS A 257 41.66 9.25 -28.75
CA HIS A 257 40.57 9.34 -29.71
C HIS A 257 40.58 8.16 -30.68
N PRO A 258 39.45 7.76 -31.27
CA PRO A 258 39.46 6.77 -32.33
C PRO A 258 40.24 7.28 -33.54
N VAL A 259 40.78 6.36 -34.35
CA VAL A 259 41.40 6.75 -35.62
C VAL A 259 40.30 7.23 -36.56
N ASP A 260 40.29 8.53 -36.80
CA ASP A 260 39.34 9.16 -37.72
C ASP A 260 39.71 8.79 -39.17
N PRO A 261 38.79 8.21 -39.96
CA PRO A 261 39.00 7.93 -41.38
C PRO A 261 39.38 9.18 -42.19
N SER A 262 38.97 10.37 -41.74
CA SER A 262 39.28 11.66 -42.38
C SER A 262 40.67 12.20 -42.03
N GLY A 263 41.38 11.58 -41.09
CA GLY A 263 42.73 11.97 -40.68
C GLY A 263 42.82 13.24 -39.83
N PHE A 264 41.69 13.81 -39.39
CA PHE A 264 41.63 15.05 -38.59
C PHE A 264 42.21 14.86 -37.18
N TYR A 265 41.98 13.69 -36.57
CA TYR A 265 42.54 13.33 -35.26
C TYR A 265 43.77 12.43 -35.42
N ARG A 266 44.96 13.05 -35.56
CA ARG A 266 46.22 12.32 -35.37
C ARG A 266 46.51 12.23 -33.89
N ASN A 267 46.24 11.08 -33.27
CA ASN A 267 46.77 10.82 -31.94
C ASN A 267 48.28 10.62 -32.08
N PRO A 268 49.13 11.53 -31.57
CA PRO A 268 50.56 11.30 -31.59
C PRO A 268 50.87 10.05 -30.76
N VAL A 269 52.04 9.46 -31.00
CA VAL A 269 52.56 8.44 -30.08
C VAL A 269 52.84 9.13 -28.75
N HIS A 270 52.16 8.69 -27.70
CA HIS A 270 52.33 9.22 -26.34
C HIS A 270 53.27 8.32 -25.57
N ARG A 271 54.44 8.86 -25.20
CA ARG A 271 55.32 8.20 -24.24
C ARG A 271 54.79 8.44 -22.84
N CYS A 272 54.41 7.37 -22.16
CA CYS A 272 53.85 7.44 -20.82
C CYS A 272 54.19 6.20 -20.01
N TRP A 273 54.10 6.33 -18.69
CA TRP A 273 54.28 5.22 -17.77
C TRP A 273 52.92 4.58 -17.51
N LEU A 274 52.83 3.27 -17.71
CA LEU A 274 51.61 2.48 -17.52
C LEU A 274 51.86 1.32 -16.55
N ARG A 275 50.83 0.91 -15.82
CA ARG A 275 50.86 -0.36 -15.08
C ARG A 275 50.53 -1.52 -16.01
N PRO A 276 50.97 -2.75 -15.70
CA PRO A 276 50.66 -3.94 -16.51
C PRO A 276 49.16 -4.15 -16.79
N ALA A 277 48.29 -3.82 -15.84
CA ALA A 277 46.84 -3.91 -16.01
C ALA A 277 46.30 -2.91 -17.04
N ASP A 278 46.83 -1.69 -17.05
CA ASP A 278 46.46 -0.64 -18.00
C ASP A 278 46.99 -0.96 -19.41
N VAL A 279 48.18 -1.55 -19.51
CA VAL A 279 48.72 -2.09 -20.78
C VAL A 279 47.82 -3.19 -21.35
N ALA A 280 47.40 -4.15 -20.52
CA ALA A 280 46.49 -5.22 -20.95
C ALA A 280 45.11 -4.69 -21.36
N ARG A 281 44.60 -3.68 -20.64
CA ARG A 281 43.35 -2.99 -21.00
C ARG A 281 43.48 -2.25 -22.33
N ALA A 282 44.53 -1.46 -22.51
CA ALA A 282 44.78 -0.70 -23.74
C ALA A 282 44.86 -1.63 -24.97
N ARG A 283 45.59 -2.75 -24.86
CA ARG A 283 45.66 -3.77 -25.93
C ARG A 283 44.30 -4.39 -26.27
N ARG A 284 43.49 -4.74 -25.27
CA ARG A 284 42.12 -5.26 -25.50
C ARG A 284 41.20 -4.26 -26.18
N LEU A 285 41.45 -2.98 -25.99
CA LEU A 285 40.72 -1.89 -26.64
C LEU A 285 41.29 -1.53 -28.02
N GLY A 286 42.22 -2.32 -28.55
CA GLY A 286 42.78 -2.15 -29.89
C GLY A 286 43.93 -1.15 -29.98
N MET A 287 44.41 -0.58 -28.86
CA MET A 287 45.55 0.32 -28.85
C MET A 287 46.86 -0.41 -29.06
N VAL A 288 47.83 0.27 -29.68
CA VAL A 288 49.19 -0.25 -29.86
C VAL A 288 50.06 0.25 -28.71
N VAL A 289 50.60 -0.68 -27.92
CA VAL A 289 51.46 -0.42 -26.76
C VAL A 289 52.81 -1.08 -26.96
N LYS A 290 53.85 -0.27 -27.16
CA LYS A 290 55.24 -0.74 -27.36
C LYS A 290 56.08 -0.41 -26.13
N PRO A 291 56.81 -1.37 -25.53
CA PRO A 291 57.72 -1.05 -24.44
C PRO A 291 58.84 -0.15 -24.96
N VAL A 292 59.16 0.90 -24.20
CA VAL A 292 60.37 1.69 -24.47
C VAL A 292 61.53 0.87 -23.92
N VAL A 293 62.24 0.17 -24.81
CA VAL A 293 63.48 -0.52 -24.44
C VAL A 293 64.46 0.59 -24.07
N ALA A 294 64.92 0.61 -22.83
CA ALA A 294 66.03 1.49 -22.46
C ALA A 294 67.20 1.10 -23.37
N GLU A 295 67.54 1.95 -24.34
CA GLU A 295 68.85 1.89 -24.96
C GLU A 295 69.83 1.98 -23.80
N ALA A 296 70.51 0.86 -23.52
CA ALA A 296 71.61 0.86 -22.57
C ALA A 296 72.55 1.95 -23.07
N ALA A 297 72.76 2.99 -22.26
CA ALA A 297 73.75 4.00 -22.56
C ALA A 297 75.07 3.24 -22.74
N GLU A 298 75.49 3.03 -23.99
CA GLU A 298 76.87 2.73 -24.29
C GLU A 298 77.64 3.98 -23.85
N ASP A 299 78.20 3.90 -22.64
CA ASP A 299 79.24 4.81 -22.17
C ASP A 299 80.41 4.72 -23.17
N VAL A 300 80.36 5.56 -24.20
CA VAL A 300 81.52 5.89 -25.02
C VAL A 300 82.40 6.78 -24.16
N ALA A 301 83.49 6.18 -23.66
CA ALA A 301 84.57 6.82 -22.92
C ALA A 301 85.25 7.94 -23.71
#